data_AF-A0A4Y9XQR5-F1
#
_entry.id   AF-A0A4Y9XQR5-F1
#
_cell.length_a   1.000
_cell.length_b   1.000
_cell.length_c   1.000
_cell.angle_alpha   90.00
_cell.angle_beta   90.00
_cell.angle_gamma   90.00
#
_symmetry.space_group_name_H-M   'P 1'
#
loop_
_entity.id
_entity.type
_entity.pdbx_description
1 polymer ?
#
loop_
_entity_poly.entity_id
_entity_poly.type
_entity_poly.pdbx_seq_one_letter_code
_entity_poly.pdbx_strand_id
1 'polypeptide(L)'
;MPIVQFTPFSSLVQPAFWHALTDFKIDVLRLSDDSLTIHGSYSTGRSVKDRESGAEIALGCNLSVGGESFSKTDKAPAHSAQVTGVFKNYNTIEEFKAADKTALFAQVTDECLYAAGTKHEHMRSGTPYEVQS
;
A
#
# COMPACT_ATOMS: atom_id res chain seq x y z
N MET A 1 13.08 -2.90 32.06
CA MET A 1 13.13 -3.22 30.62
C MET A 1 12.54 -2.03 29.88
N PRO A 2 13.19 -1.49 28.83
CA PRO A 2 12.64 -0.37 28.08
C PRO A 2 11.39 -0.80 27.29
N ILE A 3 10.41 0.10 27.17
CA ILE A 3 9.18 -0.13 26.40
C ILE A 3 9.52 0.01 24.90
N VAL A 4 9.18 -0.99 24.09
CA VAL A 4 9.35 -0.95 22.63
C VAL A 4 8.50 0.17 22.04
N GLN A 5 9.13 1.02 21.23
CA GLN A 5 8.47 2.12 20.51
C GLN A 5 8.43 1.81 19.01
N PHE A 6 7.40 2.29 18.33
CA PHE A 6 7.22 2.11 16.89
C PHE A 6 7.28 3.45 16.17
N THR A 7 7.93 3.47 15.00
CA THR A 7 7.98 4.66 14.14
C THR A 7 6.78 4.65 13.19
N PRO A 8 6.10 5.80 12.99
CA PRO A 8 5.00 5.88 12.05
C PRO A 8 5.48 5.65 10.62
N PHE A 9 4.58 5.11 9.82
CA PHE A 9 4.82 4.81 8.42
C PHE A 9 4.81 6.09 7.56
N SER A 10 5.74 6.20 6.62
CA SER A 10 5.80 7.34 5.69
C SER A 10 5.28 6.93 4.31
N SER A 11 4.22 7.60 3.85
CA SER A 11 3.61 7.37 2.53
C SER A 11 3.91 8.52 1.58
N LEU A 12 4.27 8.19 0.34
CA LEU A 12 4.52 9.09 -0.78
C LEU A 12 3.56 8.74 -1.92
N VAL A 13 2.72 9.69 -2.30
CA VAL A 13 1.79 9.55 -3.44
C VAL A 13 2.35 10.38 -4.59
N GLN A 14 2.73 9.72 -5.68
CA GLN A 14 3.27 10.41 -6.85
C GLN A 14 2.15 11.12 -7.63
N PRO A 15 2.41 12.25 -8.31
CA PRO A 15 1.41 12.94 -9.12
C PRO A 15 0.74 12.03 -10.17
N ALA A 16 1.51 11.11 -10.75
CA ALA A 16 1.02 10.11 -11.71
C ALA A 16 -0.13 9.24 -11.16
N PHE A 17 -0.18 9.01 -9.84
CA PHE A 17 -1.27 8.30 -9.19
C PHE A 17 -2.62 9.01 -9.41
N TRP A 18 -2.65 10.34 -9.27
CA TRP A 18 -3.90 11.11 -9.40
C TRP A 18 -4.39 11.18 -10.85
N HIS A 19 -3.46 11.21 -11.81
CA HIS A 19 -3.80 11.10 -13.23
C HIS A 19 -4.43 9.74 -13.52
N ALA A 20 -3.76 8.65 -13.13
CA ALA A 20 -4.29 7.30 -13.31
C ALA A 20 -5.65 7.09 -12.59
N LEU A 21 -5.83 7.68 -11.40
CA LEU A 21 -7.11 7.64 -10.69
C LEU A 21 -8.21 8.35 -11.46
N THR A 22 -7.91 9.49 -12.09
CA THR A 22 -8.88 10.26 -12.87
C THR A 22 -9.32 9.48 -14.10
N ASP A 23 -8.37 8.91 -14.84
CA ASP A 23 -8.63 8.07 -16.00
C ASP A 23 -9.48 6.85 -15.60
N PHE A 24 -9.07 6.16 -14.53
CA PHE A 24 -9.80 4.99 -14.00
C PHE A 24 -11.20 5.35 -13.49
N LYS A 25 -11.38 6.56 -12.93
CA LYS A 25 -12.68 7.03 -12.46
C LYS A 25 -13.64 7.28 -13.63
N ILE A 26 -13.14 7.84 -14.73
CA ILE A 26 -13.93 8.09 -15.94
C ILE A 26 -14.30 6.77 -16.62
N ASP A 27 -13.34 5.86 -16.76
CA ASP A 27 -13.50 4.65 -17.56
C ASP A 27 -14.26 3.53 -16.84
N VAL A 28 -14.01 3.35 -15.53
CA VAL A 28 -14.47 2.17 -14.79
C VAL A 28 -15.44 2.53 -13.66
N LEU A 29 -15.09 3.48 -12.78
CA LEU A 29 -15.86 3.68 -11.55
C LEU A 29 -17.13 4.50 -11.76
N ARG A 30 -17.10 5.49 -12.67
CA ARG A 30 -18.18 6.44 -12.93
C ARG A 30 -18.70 7.10 -11.64
N LEU A 31 -19.75 6.53 -11.04
CA LEU A 31 -20.42 7.00 -9.82
C LEU A 31 -20.16 6.11 -8.60
N SER A 32 -19.53 4.95 -8.76
CA SER A 32 -19.18 4.08 -7.64
C SER A 32 -18.12 4.74 -6.76
N ASP A 33 -18.35 4.67 -5.45
CA ASP A 33 -17.39 5.03 -4.41
C ASP A 33 -16.68 3.80 -3.83
N ASP A 34 -16.78 2.63 -4.48
CA ASP A 34 -16.24 1.37 -3.97
C ASP A 34 -14.73 1.43 -3.68
N SER A 35 -14.31 0.67 -2.68
CA SER A 35 -12.91 0.50 -2.32
C SER A 35 -12.15 -0.24 -3.43
N LEU A 36 -10.99 0.29 -3.81
CA LEU A 36 -10.12 -0.27 -4.84
C LEU A 36 -8.94 -0.98 -4.21
N THR A 37 -8.54 -2.11 -4.80
CA THR A 37 -7.23 -2.69 -4.49
C THR A 37 -6.16 -1.89 -5.22
N ILE A 38 -5.14 -1.43 -4.50
CA ILE A 38 -3.98 -0.73 -5.06
C ILE A 38 -2.69 -1.47 -4.73
N HIS A 39 -1.70 -1.29 -5.58
CA HIS A 39 -0.36 -1.81 -5.47
C HIS A 39 0.63 -0.67 -5.24
N GLY A 40 1.66 -0.93 -4.46
CA GLY A 40 2.72 0.03 -4.20
C GLY A 40 4.05 -0.66 -3.94
N SER A 41 5.06 0.15 -3.67
CA SER A 41 6.40 -0.33 -3.32
C SER A 41 6.86 0.26 -2.00
N TYR A 42 7.31 -0.60 -1.10
CA TYR A 42 7.93 -0.20 0.17
C TYR A 42 9.44 -0.24 0.03
N SER A 43 10.08 0.93 0.07
CA SER A 43 11.52 1.06 -0.02
C SER A 43 12.19 0.82 1.33
N THR A 44 13.26 0.03 1.34
CA THR A 44 14.12 -0.10 2.52
C THR A 44 15.00 1.13 2.66
N GLY A 45 15.19 1.62 3.88
CA GLY A 45 16.07 2.75 4.15
C GLY A 45 17.48 2.49 3.61
N ARG A 46 18.07 3.51 2.97
CA ARG A 46 19.40 3.41 2.34
C ARG A 46 20.20 4.68 2.60
N SER A 47 21.51 4.54 2.77
CA SER A 47 22.41 5.68 2.81
C SER A 47 22.92 5.97 1.40
N VAL A 48 22.86 7.23 0.98
CA VAL A 48 23.43 7.69 -0.29
C VAL A 48 24.52 8.69 0.02
N LYS A 49 25.70 8.49 -0.58
CA LYS A 49 26.80 9.44 -0.46
C LYS A 49 26.54 10.63 -1.36
N ASP A 50 26.45 11.80 -0.77
CA ASP A 50 26.31 13.05 -1.50
C ASP A 50 27.55 13.33 -2.35
N ARG A 51 27.31 13.74 -3.60
CA ARG A 51 28.38 13.92 -4.59
C ARG A 51 29.18 15.20 -4.36
N GLU A 52 28.59 16.22 -3.75
CA GLU A 52 29.21 17.54 -3.57
C GLU A 52 29.91 17.67 -2.21
N SER A 53 29.29 17.17 -1.15
CA SER A 53 29.79 17.26 0.23
C SER A 53 30.51 15.99 0.71
N GLY A 54 30.33 14.86 0.02
CA GLY A 54 30.87 13.56 0.44
C GLY A 54 30.21 12.97 1.70
N ALA A 55 29.20 13.64 2.25
CA ALA A 55 28.47 13.20 3.43
C ALA A 55 27.51 12.05 3.10
N GLU A 56 27.27 11.15 4.05
CA GLU A 56 26.23 10.13 3.92
C GLU A 56 24.87 10.71 4.29
N ILE A 57 23.94 10.69 3.34
CA ILE A 57 22.55 11.08 3.53
C ILE A 57 21.72 9.81 3.71
N ALA A 58 21.14 9.65 4.89
CA ALA A 58 20.19 8.58 5.16
C ALA A 58 18.85 8.89 4.50
N LEU A 59 18.42 8.03 3.57
CA LEU A 59 17.07 8.02 3.03
C LEU A 59 16.24 7.03 3.86
N GLY A 60 15.21 7.53 4.52
CA GLY A 60 14.30 6.71 5.32
C GLY A 60 13.44 5.77 4.45
N CYS A 61 12.86 4.76 5.10
CA CYS A 61 11.89 3.88 4.46
C CYS A 61 10.61 4.64 4.10
N ASN A 62 10.04 4.36 2.94
CA ASN A 62 8.76 4.93 2.53
C ASN A 62 7.95 3.94 1.70
N LEU A 63 6.63 4.09 1.74
CA LEU A 63 5.72 3.51 0.77
C LEU A 63 5.48 4.50 -0.36
N SER A 64 5.72 4.08 -1.59
CA SER A 64 5.37 4.83 -2.78
C SER A 64 4.20 4.19 -3.51
N VAL A 65 3.26 5.02 -3.95
CA VAL A 65 2.18 4.69 -4.90
C VAL A 65 2.26 5.64 -6.10
N GLY A 66 2.20 5.09 -7.32
CA GLY A 66 2.33 5.80 -8.59
C GLY A 66 1.17 5.54 -9.56
N GLY A 67 1.31 5.91 -10.83
CA GLY A 67 0.25 5.70 -11.84
C GLY A 67 -0.04 4.22 -12.09
N GLU A 68 0.95 3.38 -11.85
CA GLU A 68 0.92 1.93 -11.93
C GLU A 68 0.18 1.26 -10.76
N SER A 69 -0.28 2.01 -9.76
CA SER A 69 -0.88 1.43 -8.54
C SER A 69 -2.17 0.65 -8.80
N PHE A 70 -2.86 0.91 -9.91
CA PHE A 70 -4.08 0.20 -10.29
C PHE A 70 -3.80 -1.02 -11.20
N SER A 71 -2.55 -1.21 -11.64
CA SER A 71 -2.09 -2.36 -12.42
C SER A 71 -1.56 -3.46 -11.49
N LYS A 72 -1.93 -4.71 -11.77
CA LYS A 72 -1.48 -5.87 -11.00
C LYS A 72 -0.05 -6.32 -11.36
N THR A 73 0.53 -5.76 -12.42
CA THR A 73 1.64 -6.41 -13.16
C THR A 73 3.02 -5.87 -12.83
N ASP A 74 3.13 -4.88 -11.96
CA ASP A 74 4.38 -4.16 -11.76
C ASP A 74 5.30 -4.82 -10.74
N LYS A 75 6.53 -5.09 -11.17
CA LYS A 75 7.61 -5.57 -10.29
C LYS A 75 8.07 -4.41 -9.43
N ALA A 76 8.20 -4.66 -8.13
CA ALA A 76 8.76 -3.69 -7.21
C ALA A 76 10.18 -3.28 -7.66
N PRO A 77 10.53 -1.98 -7.60
CA PRO A 77 11.89 -1.51 -7.85
C PRO A 77 12.95 -2.26 -7.05
N ALA A 78 14.21 -2.22 -7.50
CA ALA A 78 15.31 -2.80 -6.75
C ALA A 78 15.37 -2.25 -5.30
N HIS A 79 15.62 -3.14 -4.34
CA HIS A 79 15.63 -2.80 -2.90
C HIS A 79 14.29 -2.29 -2.36
N SER A 80 13.18 -2.76 -2.95
CA SER A 80 11.84 -2.52 -2.43
C SER A 80 11.01 -3.79 -2.39
N ALA A 81 10.02 -3.82 -1.52
CA ALA A 81 9.02 -4.88 -1.44
C ALA A 81 7.72 -4.43 -2.10
N GLN A 82 7.11 -5.31 -2.89
CA GLN A 82 5.77 -5.06 -3.40
C GLN A 82 4.78 -5.12 -2.23
N VAL A 83 3.87 -4.15 -2.17
CA VAL A 83 2.78 -4.15 -1.20
C VAL A 83 1.44 -4.03 -1.91
N THR A 84 0.40 -4.53 -1.25
CA THR A 84 -0.98 -4.40 -1.69
C THR A 84 -1.75 -3.72 -0.57
N GLY A 85 -2.65 -2.81 -0.94
CA GLY A 85 -3.49 -2.08 -0.01
C GLY A 85 -4.86 -1.78 -0.61
N VAL A 86 -5.67 -1.08 0.17
CA VAL A 86 -7.01 -0.66 -0.21
C VAL A 86 -7.08 0.86 -0.27
N PHE A 87 -7.67 1.39 -1.33
CA PHE A 87 -7.89 2.80 -1.56
C PHE A 87 -9.39 3.09 -1.63
N LYS A 88 -9.90 3.92 -0.72
CA LYS A 88 -11.30 4.37 -0.73
C LYS A 88 -11.35 5.83 -1.19
N ASN A 89 -12.00 6.06 -2.34
CA ASN A 89 -12.32 7.40 -2.80
C ASN A 89 -13.75 7.77 -2.41
N TYR A 90 -13.95 8.99 -1.91
CA TYR A 90 -15.28 9.56 -1.72
C TYR A 90 -15.60 10.50 -2.87
N ASN A 91 -16.87 10.55 -3.28
CA ASN A 91 -17.29 11.43 -4.36
C ASN A 91 -17.44 12.88 -3.89
N THR A 92 -17.86 13.07 -2.64
CA THR A 92 -17.99 14.39 -2.01
C THR A 92 -17.05 14.55 -0.82
N ILE A 93 -16.70 15.80 -0.53
CA ILE A 93 -15.87 16.13 0.64
C ILE A 93 -16.68 15.97 1.93
N GLU A 94 -17.99 16.15 1.87
CA GLU A 94 -18.92 15.97 2.99
C GLU A 94 -18.93 14.51 3.44
N GLU A 95 -19.05 13.56 2.51
CA GLU A 95 -18.97 12.12 2.81
C GLU A 95 -17.62 11.75 3.43
N PHE A 96 -16.51 12.27 2.89
CA PHE A 96 -15.18 12.03 3.46
C PHE A 96 -15.03 12.57 4.89
N LYS A 97 -15.66 13.70 5.21
CA LYS A 97 -15.64 14.29 6.55
C LYS A 97 -16.56 13.56 7.52
N ALA A 98 -17.72 13.10 7.05
CA ALA A 98 -18.71 12.37 7.83
C ALA A 98 -18.31 10.91 8.07
N ALA A 99 -17.41 10.36 7.25
CA ALA A 99 -16.92 9.00 7.39
C ALA A 99 -16.24 8.75 8.75
N ASP A 100 -16.62 7.66 9.41
CA ASP A 100 -15.95 7.18 10.61
C ASP A 100 -14.63 6.49 10.24
N LYS A 101 -13.56 7.27 10.22
CA LYS A 101 -12.21 6.82 9.89
C LYS A 101 -11.68 5.77 10.87
N THR A 102 -12.16 5.78 12.11
CA THR A 102 -11.76 4.81 13.13
C THR A 102 -12.39 3.45 12.84
N ALA A 103 -13.69 3.44 12.55
CA ALA A 103 -14.40 2.22 12.17
C ALA A 103 -13.83 1.63 10.87
N LEU A 104 -13.57 2.47 9.86
CA LEU A 104 -12.95 2.03 8.60
C LEU A 104 -11.57 1.42 8.82
N PHE A 105 -10.74 2.05 9.66
CA PHE A 105 -9.41 1.52 9.97
C PHE A 105 -9.49 0.18 10.72
N ALA A 106 -10.41 0.07 11.69
CA ALA A 106 -10.63 -1.18 12.43
C ALA A 106 -11.07 -2.32 11.50
N GLN A 107 -12.03 -2.05 10.61
CA GLN A 107 -12.49 -3.03 9.63
C GLN A 107 -11.34 -3.55 8.75
N VAL A 108 -10.57 -2.66 8.15
CA VAL A 108 -9.43 -3.05 7.29
C VAL A 108 -8.37 -3.81 8.10
N THR A 109 -8.14 -3.42 9.35
CA THR A 109 -7.19 -4.11 10.23
C THR A 109 -7.64 -5.53 10.51
N ASP A 110 -8.92 -5.74 10.82
CA ASP A 110 -9.49 -7.07 11.05
C ASP A 110 -9.39 -7.95 9.79
N GLU A 111 -9.68 -7.40 8.61
CA GLU A 111 -9.51 -8.09 7.33
C GLU A 111 -8.04 -8.51 7.10
N CYS A 112 -7.09 -7.61 7.35
CA CYS A 112 -5.66 -7.91 7.24
C CYS A 112 -5.21 -8.99 8.24
N LEU A 113 -5.69 -8.92 9.49
CA LEU A 113 -5.38 -9.90 10.53
C LEU A 113 -5.96 -11.28 10.20
N TYR A 114 -7.19 -11.34 9.72
CA TYR A 114 -7.83 -12.58 9.28
C TYR A 114 -7.06 -13.20 8.11
N ALA A 115 -6.68 -12.39 7.11
CA ALA A 115 -5.87 -12.86 5.97
C ALA A 115 -4.48 -13.35 6.41
N ALA A 116 -3.87 -12.74 7.42
CA ALA A 116 -2.59 -13.19 7.98
C ALA A 116 -2.74 -14.50 8.76
N GLY A 117 -3.80 -14.64 9.56
CA GLY A 117 -4.09 -15.85 10.34
C GLY A 117 -4.38 -17.06 9.45
N THR A 118 -5.20 -16.89 8.42
CA THR A 118 -5.53 -17.96 7.44
C THR A 118 -4.31 -18.40 6.63
N LYS A 119 -3.44 -17.48 6.19
CA LYS A 119 -2.18 -17.82 5.53
C LYS A 119 -1.25 -18.65 6.43
N HIS A 120 -1.22 -18.33 7.72
CA HIS A 120 -0.42 -19.08 8.68
C HIS A 120 -0.96 -20.51 8.90
N GLU A 121 -2.28 -20.72 8.83
CA GLU A 121 -2.90 -22.05 8.93
C GLU A 121 -2.69 -22.90 7.67
N HIS A 122 -2.78 -22.29 6.49
CA HIS A 122 -2.44 -22.95 5.22
C HIS A 122 -0.93 -23.32 5.13
N MET A 123 -0.05 -22.47 5.65
CA MET A 123 1.40 -22.77 5.66
C MET A 123 1.78 -23.87 6.66
N ARG A 124 0.99 -24.07 7.72
CA ARG A 124 1.16 -25.19 8.68
C ARG A 124 0.57 -26.52 8.18
N SER A 125 -0.43 -26.48 7.30
CA SER A 125 -1.13 -27.69 6.82
C SER A 125 -0.46 -28.38 5.63
N GLY A 126 0.60 -27.81 5.04
CA GLY A 126 1.51 -28.52 4.12
C GLY A 126 0.85 -29.12 2.88
N THR A 127 -0.34 -28.67 2.48
CA THR A 127 -0.99 -29.17 1.27
C THR A 127 -0.28 -28.61 0.03
N PRO A 128 0.32 -29.47 -0.82
CA PRO A 128 0.98 -29.01 -2.02
C PRO A 128 -0.05 -28.43 -2.99
N TYR A 129 0.35 -27.36 -3.68
CA TYR A 129 -0.40 -26.80 -4.81
C TYR A 129 -0.62 -27.91 -5.85
N GLU A 130 -1.83 -28.46 -5.96
CA GLU A 130 -2.23 -29.23 -7.12
C GLU A 130 -2.23 -28.29 -8.33
N VAL A 131 -1.25 -28.51 -9.21
CA VAL A 131 -1.18 -27.89 -10.52
C VAL A 131 -2.36 -28.41 -11.32
N GLN A 132 -3.41 -27.61 -11.47
CA GLN A 132 -4.42 -27.89 -12.47
C GLN A 132 -3.80 -27.70 -13.86
N SER A 133 -3.85 -28.81 -14.59
CA SER A 133 -3.35 -29.09 -15.95
C SER A 133 -3.78 -28.10 -17.02
#